data_AF-A0A925DDT4-F1
#
_entry.id   AF-A0A925DDT4-F1
#
_cell.length_a   1.000
_cell.length_b   1.000
_cell.length_c   1.000
_cell.angle_alpha   90.00
_cell.angle_beta   90.00
_cell.angle_gamma   90.00
#
_symmetry.space_group_name_H-M   'P 1'
#
loop_
_entity.id
_entity.type
_entity.pdbx_description
1 polymer ?
#
loop_
_entity_poly.entity_id
_entity_poly.type
_entity_poly.pdbx_seq_one_letter_code
_entity_poly.pdbx_strand_id
1 'polypeptide(L)'
;MAIEFPCPHCAQLLRVGDDSAGKTAKCPKCNGLASIPAGDAGTAPGFSGGSPFGAPLPSSYGPPTPGSSGEAPAAKNPYSDAGAASNPFGSQPGFGGGSAPSINPYASPGTGYQPPAPDVAINPQVVGFEPIWNYAWLLWQQNLLLLLGVTVTIIAVSYVISFLFMIPQFALEQNGEREAAQIVNGLGAIVSNVVQIFLGIGQAQIALKMARRQPTQYTDLFGGGPLFLPVLGASILGGIAFALGFLLLIIPGVLLLLMWWPYYYLVVDRKAGVIESFSVAAKVTQGNWGTAFLLWLASVGIMILGCFALCIGVLFAAPLVTMLFAVAYLMMSGLIPVQPAYGQLGQFGQPTPKW
;
A
#
# COMPACT_ATOMS: atom_id res chain seq x y z
N MET A 1 40.99 10.53 29.74
CA MET A 1 40.40 9.47 28.90
C MET A 1 39.44 10.13 27.91
N ALA A 2 38.83 9.40 26.99
CA ALA A 2 37.90 9.98 26.03
C ALA A 2 36.58 9.22 26.10
N ILE A 3 35.47 9.94 26.19
CA ILE A 3 34.12 9.38 26.23
C ILE A 3 33.67 9.17 24.78
N GLU A 4 33.33 7.93 24.45
CA GLU A 4 32.83 7.54 23.14
C GLU A 4 31.34 7.19 23.26
N PHE A 5 30.50 7.90 22.52
CA PHE A 5 29.06 7.63 22.51
C PHE A 5 28.46 7.89 21.12
N PRO A 6 27.42 7.15 20.72
CA PRO A 6 26.73 7.38 19.46
C PRO A 6 25.81 8.62 19.54
N CYS A 7 25.83 9.44 18.49
CA CYS A 7 24.91 10.57 18.38
C CYS A 7 23.44 10.07 18.30
N PRO A 8 22.50 10.59 19.12
CA PRO A 8 21.10 10.15 19.12
C PRO A 8 20.35 10.48 17.82
N HIS A 9 20.86 11.42 17.01
CA HIS A 9 20.20 11.87 15.78
C HIS A 9 20.69 11.16 14.51
N CYS A 10 21.95 10.71 14.47
CA CYS A 10 22.54 10.13 13.25
C CYS A 10 23.42 8.90 13.49
N ALA A 11 23.46 8.40 14.73
CA ALA A 11 24.27 7.25 15.18
C ALA A 11 25.78 7.36 14.92
N GLN A 12 26.29 8.53 14.54
CA GLN A 12 27.73 8.75 14.37
C GLN A 12 28.43 8.66 15.73
N LEU A 13 29.50 7.85 15.82
CA LEU A 13 30.32 7.74 17.03
C LEU A 13 31.08 9.06 17.26
N LEU A 14 30.82 9.71 18.40
CA LEU A 14 31.46 10.96 18.80
C LEU A 14 32.46 10.66 19.91
N ARG A 15 33.66 11.23 19.79
CA ARG A 15 34.73 11.13 20.77
C ARG A 15 35.03 12.51 21.33
N VAL A 16 34.82 12.68 22.63
CA VAL A 16 35.04 13.94 23.35
C VAL A 16 35.89 13.70 24.59
N GLY A 17 36.67 14.70 24.99
CA GLY A 17 37.45 14.63 26.22
C GLY A 17 36.56 14.62 27.46
N ASP A 18 37.01 13.97 28.53
CA ASP A 18 36.25 13.79 29.76
C ASP A 18 35.76 15.11 30.39
N ASP A 19 36.45 16.23 30.14
CA ASP A 19 36.09 17.59 30.60
C ASP A 19 34.75 18.12 30.04
N SER A 20 34.19 17.37 29.07
CA SER A 20 32.92 17.66 28.41
C SER A 20 31.77 16.76 28.88
N ALA A 21 31.99 15.88 29.86
CA ALA A 21 30.94 15.09 30.49
C ALA A 21 29.78 15.98 30.99
N GLY A 22 28.54 15.61 30.66
CA GLY A 22 27.34 16.36 31.08
C GLY A 22 27.05 17.64 30.30
N LYS A 23 27.88 18.03 29.32
CA LYS A 23 27.63 19.18 28.44
C LYS A 23 26.97 18.74 27.12
N THR A 24 26.37 19.70 26.42
CA THR A 24 25.83 19.50 25.07
C THR A 24 26.90 19.82 24.02
N ALA A 25 27.10 18.90 23.08
CA ALA A 25 28.03 19.07 21.97
C ALA A 25 27.29 18.98 20.63
N LYS A 26 27.75 19.77 19.65
CA LYS A 26 27.20 19.76 18.30
C LYS A 26 27.84 18.65 17.47
N CYS A 27 27.03 17.81 16.84
CA CYS A 27 27.54 16.77 15.95
C CYS A 27 28.04 17.39 14.63
N PRO A 28 29.28 17.11 14.17
CA PRO A 28 29.81 17.66 12.92
C PRO A 28 29.12 17.11 11.66
N LYS A 29 28.37 16.01 11.77
CA LYS A 29 27.71 15.35 10.63
C LYS A 29 26.26 15.80 10.42
N CYS A 30 25.49 15.92 11.50
CA CYS A 30 24.07 16.27 11.41
C CYS A 30 23.72 17.62 12.03
N ASN A 31 24.69 18.34 12.59
CA ASN A 31 24.49 19.59 13.33
C ASN A 31 23.54 19.49 14.55
N GLY A 32 23.06 18.30 14.91
CA GLY A 32 22.22 18.06 16.08
C GLY A 32 22.99 18.20 17.39
N LEU A 33 22.31 18.70 18.43
CA LEU A 33 22.86 18.85 19.78
C LEU A 33 22.70 17.54 20.53
N ALA A 34 23.81 16.91 20.91
CA ALA A 34 23.83 15.66 21.66
C ALA A 34 24.38 15.88 23.07
N SER A 35 23.69 15.37 24.08
CA SER A 35 24.13 15.41 25.48
C SER A 35 25.18 14.32 25.73
N ILE A 36 26.34 14.70 26.27
CA ILE A 36 27.44 13.78 26.54
C ILE A 36 27.15 13.02 27.84
N PRO A 37 27.06 11.68 27.82
CA PRO A 37 26.85 10.89 29.02
C PRO A 37 28.03 11.07 29.99
N ALA A 38 27.76 11.47 31.23
CA ALA A 38 28.75 11.42 32.29
C ALA A 38 28.84 9.96 32.78
N GLY A 39 29.79 9.18 32.26
CA GLY A 39 29.90 7.76 32.60
C GLY A 39 30.86 7.52 33.76
N ASP A 40 30.38 6.84 34.80
CA ASP A 40 31.26 5.95 35.57
C ASP A 40 31.63 4.76 34.67
N ALA A 41 32.94 4.45 34.63
CA ALA A 41 33.52 3.43 33.78
C ALA A 41 33.01 2.01 34.15
N GLY A 42 32.84 1.18 33.12
CA GLY A 42 32.03 -0.04 33.14
C GLY A 42 32.44 -1.14 34.13
N THR A 43 31.45 -1.95 34.51
CA THR A 43 31.62 -3.39 34.66
C THR A 43 30.27 -4.08 34.38
N ALA A 44 30.29 -5.15 33.59
CA ALA A 44 29.13 -6.00 33.32
C ALA A 44 28.61 -6.66 34.61
N PRO A 45 27.33 -7.08 34.68
CA PRO A 45 26.94 -8.10 35.64
C PRO A 45 26.47 -9.39 34.97
N GLY A 46 27.24 -10.45 35.22
CA GLY A 46 26.73 -11.81 35.27
C GLY A 46 26.02 -12.10 36.61
N PHE A 47 25.36 -13.25 36.64
CA PHE A 47 24.56 -13.82 37.72
C PHE A 47 25.22 -13.86 39.11
N SER A 48 24.44 -13.57 40.18
CA SER A 48 24.37 -14.39 41.41
C SER A 48 23.26 -13.89 42.34
N GLY A 49 22.48 -14.82 42.90
CA GLY A 49 21.31 -14.54 43.73
C GLY A 49 21.59 -14.24 45.21
N GLY A 50 20.50 -13.96 45.93
CA GLY A 50 20.44 -13.93 47.39
C GLY A 50 19.54 -12.83 47.94
N SER A 51 18.28 -13.17 48.27
CA SER A 51 17.52 -12.48 49.33
C SER A 51 18.05 -12.95 50.70
N PRO A 52 18.04 -12.14 51.77
CA PRO A 52 16.83 -12.09 52.62
C PRO A 52 16.49 -10.71 53.25
N PHE A 53 15.18 -10.47 53.37
CA PHE A 53 14.46 -9.70 54.41
C PHE A 53 14.75 -8.21 54.69
N GLY A 54 13.71 -7.39 54.47
CA GLY A 54 13.53 -6.07 55.08
C GLY A 54 12.45 -5.22 54.39
N ALA A 55 11.18 -5.41 54.73
CA ALA A 55 10.04 -4.54 54.34
C ALA A 55 9.88 -3.35 55.33
N PRO A 56 8.90 -2.42 55.22
CA PRO A 56 8.03 -2.01 54.11
C PRO A 56 8.01 -0.45 53.87
N LEU A 57 7.37 0.03 52.80
CA LEU A 57 6.93 1.44 52.65
C LEU A 57 5.49 1.51 52.10
N PRO A 58 4.71 2.56 52.43
CA PRO A 58 3.25 2.58 52.30
C PRO A 58 2.72 3.15 50.98
N SER A 59 1.50 2.73 50.66
CA SER A 59 0.65 3.15 49.55
C SER A 59 0.10 4.58 49.70
N SER A 60 0.05 5.33 48.59
CA SER A 60 -0.97 6.38 48.40
C SER A 60 -1.17 6.72 46.92
N TYR A 61 -2.42 7.10 46.61
CA TYR A 61 -2.97 7.69 45.39
C TYR A 61 -3.54 6.74 44.33
N GLY A 62 -4.89 6.64 44.36
CA GLY A 62 -5.73 6.13 43.27
C GLY A 62 -6.13 7.25 42.27
N PRO A 63 -6.67 6.88 41.10
CA PRO A 63 -7.04 7.82 40.05
C PRO A 63 -8.52 8.29 40.12
N PRO A 64 -8.88 9.43 39.49
CA PRO A 64 -10.22 10.02 39.57
C PRO A 64 -11.18 9.51 38.48
N THR A 65 -12.47 9.67 38.76
CA THR A 65 -13.64 9.36 37.93
C THR A 65 -13.87 10.38 36.80
N PRO A 66 -14.55 10.01 35.69
CA PRO A 66 -15.21 10.97 34.80
C PRO A 66 -16.74 10.90 34.92
N GLY A 67 -17.35 12.09 34.92
CA GLY A 67 -18.79 12.34 34.92
C GLY A 67 -19.45 12.28 33.54
N SER A 68 -20.77 12.46 33.56
CA SER A 68 -21.82 12.01 32.64
C SER A 68 -22.20 12.93 31.47
N SER A 69 -22.61 12.31 30.35
CA SER A 69 -23.74 12.65 29.45
C SER A 69 -23.77 11.58 28.35
N GLY A 70 -24.83 10.89 27.91
CA GLY A 70 -26.25 10.91 28.15
C GLY A 70 -26.96 10.48 26.85
N GLU A 71 -26.97 9.20 26.47
CA GLU A 71 -27.81 8.67 25.38
C GLU A 71 -28.08 7.13 25.45
N ALA A 72 -29.17 6.72 24.80
CA ALA A 72 -30.05 5.53 24.92
C ALA A 72 -29.45 4.09 25.11
N PRO A 73 -30.23 3.12 25.67
CA PRO A 73 -29.73 1.79 26.03
C PRO A 73 -29.63 0.83 24.82
N ALA A 74 -28.44 0.26 24.62
CA ALA A 74 -28.22 -0.88 23.73
C ALA A 74 -28.69 -2.20 24.39
N ALA A 75 -29.34 -3.05 23.60
CA ALA A 75 -29.87 -4.35 24.00
C ALA A 75 -28.75 -5.30 24.50
N LYS A 76 -28.98 -5.94 25.65
CA LYS A 76 -28.11 -7.01 26.18
C LYS A 76 -28.21 -8.25 25.29
N ASN A 77 -27.07 -8.81 24.92
CA ASN A 77 -26.97 -10.04 24.14
C ASN A 77 -27.33 -11.24 25.04
N PRO A 78 -28.33 -12.10 24.74
CA PRO A 78 -28.91 -13.07 25.69
C PRO A 78 -28.07 -14.34 25.94
N TYR A 79 -26.83 -14.40 25.46
CA TYR A 79 -25.99 -15.60 25.50
C TYR A 79 -24.76 -15.48 26.40
N SER A 80 -24.70 -14.48 27.30
CA SER A 80 -23.56 -14.32 28.21
C SER A 80 -23.54 -15.28 29.40
N ASP A 81 -24.61 -16.05 29.63
CA ASP A 81 -24.69 -16.95 30.78
C ASP A 81 -24.88 -18.40 30.34
N ALA A 82 -23.75 -19.04 30.01
CA ALA A 82 -23.65 -20.50 30.01
C ALA A 82 -22.59 -20.92 31.04
N GLY A 83 -23.11 -21.15 32.25
CA GLY A 83 -22.74 -22.22 33.19
C GLY A 83 -21.28 -22.66 33.26
N ALA A 84 -20.68 -22.39 34.41
CA ALA A 84 -19.54 -23.11 34.93
C ALA A 84 -19.77 -24.64 34.86
N ALA A 85 -19.13 -25.29 33.88
CA ALA A 85 -18.86 -26.71 33.94
C ALA A 85 -17.43 -26.88 34.46
N SER A 86 -17.32 -27.41 35.67
CA SER A 86 -16.05 -27.81 36.29
C SER A 86 -15.42 -28.93 35.47
N ASN A 87 -14.26 -28.67 34.88
CA ASN A 87 -13.44 -29.72 34.27
C ASN A 87 -12.98 -30.71 35.35
N PRO A 88 -13.30 -32.02 35.26
CA PRO A 88 -12.99 -33.01 36.31
C PRO A 88 -11.57 -33.60 36.23
N PHE A 89 -10.66 -33.01 35.45
CA PHE A 89 -9.28 -33.47 35.29
C PHE A 89 -8.25 -32.37 35.61
N GLY A 90 -8.46 -31.65 36.70
CA GLY A 90 -7.51 -30.67 37.21
C GLY A 90 -6.49 -31.27 38.17
N SER A 91 -5.26 -31.50 37.70
CA SER A 91 -4.06 -31.38 38.54
C SER A 91 -2.77 -31.32 37.71
N GLN A 92 -2.32 -30.11 37.35
CA GLN A 92 -0.87 -29.87 37.32
C GLN A 92 -0.53 -28.39 37.52
N PRO A 93 0.36 -28.03 38.45
CA PRO A 93 0.69 -26.64 38.74
C PRO A 93 1.72 -26.07 37.75
N GLY A 94 1.35 -24.92 37.16
CA GLY A 94 2.19 -23.75 36.90
C GLY A 94 3.50 -23.88 36.13
N PHE A 95 3.49 -23.41 34.88
CA PHE A 95 4.60 -22.62 34.30
C PHE A 95 4.02 -21.49 33.43
N GLY A 96 4.41 -20.26 33.73
CA GLY A 96 4.04 -19.08 32.96
C GLY A 96 4.60 -19.16 31.54
N GLY A 97 3.72 -19.04 30.56
CA GLY A 97 4.07 -18.96 29.15
C GLY A 97 3.01 -18.11 28.46
N GLY A 98 3.46 -17.05 27.77
CA GLY A 98 2.59 -16.14 27.03
C GLY A 98 1.65 -16.91 26.10
N SER A 99 0.40 -16.46 26.06
CA SER A 99 -0.62 -16.97 25.15
C SER A 99 -0.16 -16.79 23.70
N ALA A 100 0.35 -17.87 23.10
CA ALA A 100 0.40 -18.01 21.65
C ALA A 100 -1.05 -17.96 21.10
N PRO A 101 -1.29 -17.34 19.94
CA PRO A 101 -2.63 -17.30 19.35
C PRO A 101 -3.11 -18.74 19.12
N SER A 102 -4.22 -19.12 19.76
CA SER A 102 -4.85 -20.40 19.51
C SER A 102 -5.31 -20.43 18.05
N ILE A 103 -4.66 -21.28 17.25
CA ILE A 103 -5.11 -21.59 15.90
C ILE A 103 -6.40 -22.38 16.07
N ASN A 104 -7.55 -21.73 15.81
CA ASN A 104 -8.84 -22.39 15.85
C ASN A 104 -8.98 -23.32 14.62
N PRO A 105 -8.98 -24.65 14.78
CA PRO A 105 -9.07 -25.60 13.66
C PRO A 105 -10.44 -25.58 12.96
N TYR A 106 -11.42 -24.87 13.54
CA TYR A 106 -12.76 -24.66 13.00
C TYR A 106 -12.98 -23.24 12.46
N ALA A 107 -11.91 -22.43 12.30
CA ALA A 107 -12.03 -21.23 11.51
C ALA A 107 -12.46 -21.63 10.10
N SER A 108 -13.64 -21.15 9.67
CA SER A 108 -14.04 -21.23 8.26
C SER A 108 -12.92 -20.60 7.40
N PRO A 109 -12.81 -20.91 6.10
CA PRO A 109 -11.90 -20.20 5.21
C PRO A 109 -12.29 -18.72 5.18
N GLY A 110 -11.80 -17.98 6.16
CA GLY A 110 -12.02 -16.56 6.29
C GLY A 110 -11.28 -15.94 5.13
N THR A 111 -12.01 -15.26 4.26
CA THR A 111 -11.46 -14.12 3.55
C THR A 111 -10.69 -13.32 4.60
N GLY A 112 -9.36 -13.33 4.52
CA GLY A 112 -8.52 -12.63 5.48
C GLY A 112 -8.94 -11.18 5.50
N TYR A 113 -9.73 -10.79 6.50
CA TYR A 113 -10.08 -9.40 6.72
C TYR A 113 -8.79 -8.74 7.23
N GLN A 114 -7.99 -8.24 6.29
CA GLN A 114 -7.02 -7.22 6.63
C GLN A 114 -7.82 -5.97 6.99
N PRO A 115 -7.73 -5.46 8.23
CA PRO A 115 -8.34 -4.19 8.56
C PRO A 115 -7.84 -3.14 7.57
N PRO A 116 -8.69 -2.18 7.14
CA PRO A 116 -8.26 -1.10 6.28
C PRO A 116 -7.01 -0.47 6.88
N ALA A 117 -6.01 -0.19 6.03
CA ALA A 117 -4.82 0.52 6.47
C ALA A 117 -5.28 1.78 7.25
N PRO A 118 -4.65 2.09 8.40
CA PRO A 118 -5.01 3.30 9.14
C PRO A 118 -5.02 4.48 8.18
N ASP A 119 -5.98 5.39 8.32
CA ASP A 119 -6.13 6.57 7.47
C ASP A 119 -4.91 7.49 7.63
N VAL A 120 -3.81 7.13 6.96
CA VAL A 120 -2.60 7.94 6.91
C VAL A 120 -2.94 9.18 6.10
N ALA A 121 -2.80 10.33 6.73
CA ALA A 121 -3.05 11.61 6.09
C ALA A 121 -2.13 11.78 4.86
N ILE A 122 -2.71 12.19 3.74
CA ILE A 122 -1.94 12.52 2.53
C ILE A 122 -1.15 13.78 2.82
N ASN A 123 0.17 13.68 2.68
CA ASN A 123 1.08 14.81 2.82
C ASN A 123 1.89 14.93 1.52
N PRO A 124 1.38 15.68 0.51
CA PRO A 124 2.01 15.75 -0.80
C PRO A 124 3.50 16.08 -0.71
N GLN A 125 4.33 15.24 -1.31
CA GLN A 125 5.77 15.43 -1.38
C GLN A 125 6.18 15.76 -2.82
N VAL A 126 7.17 16.64 -2.97
CA VAL A 126 7.81 16.86 -4.27
C VAL A 126 8.83 15.73 -4.50
N VAL A 127 8.64 14.96 -5.57
CA VAL A 127 9.42 13.76 -5.84
C VAL A 127 9.97 13.82 -7.26
N GLY A 128 11.25 13.51 -7.43
CA GLY A 128 11.86 13.38 -8.75
C GLY A 128 11.45 12.08 -9.46
N PHE A 129 11.69 12.00 -10.78
CA PHE A 129 11.39 10.79 -11.55
C PHE A 129 12.30 9.60 -11.19
N GLU A 130 13.57 9.86 -10.88
CA GLU A 130 14.58 8.81 -10.64
C GLU A 130 14.21 7.85 -9.49
N PRO A 131 13.82 8.31 -8.28
CA PRO A 131 13.50 7.37 -7.20
C PRO A 131 12.29 6.48 -7.52
N ILE A 132 11.29 7.04 -8.20
CA ILE A 132 10.10 6.34 -8.70
C ILE A 132 10.52 5.24 -9.66
N TRP A 133 11.33 5.58 -10.66
CA TRP A 133 11.83 4.64 -11.66
C TRP A 133 12.59 3.49 -11.01
N ASN A 134 13.58 3.80 -10.17
CA ASN A 134 14.43 2.79 -9.55
C ASN A 134 13.63 1.83 -8.67
N TYR A 135 12.64 2.34 -7.92
CA TYR A 135 11.83 1.49 -7.05
C TYR A 135 10.81 0.65 -7.83
N ALA A 136 10.14 1.23 -8.82
CA ALA A 136 9.20 0.51 -9.68
C ALA A 136 9.91 -0.60 -10.47
N TRP A 137 11.09 -0.29 -11.03
CA TRP A 137 11.93 -1.25 -11.75
C TRP A 137 12.34 -2.44 -10.86
N LEU A 138 12.79 -2.16 -9.64
CA LEU A 138 13.14 -3.19 -8.67
C LEU A 138 11.96 -4.11 -8.34
N LEU A 139 10.79 -3.54 -8.03
CA LEU A 139 9.60 -4.32 -7.69
C LEU A 139 9.13 -5.17 -8.88
N TRP A 140 9.22 -4.60 -10.09
CA TRP A 140 8.91 -5.28 -11.33
C TRP A 140 9.82 -6.50 -11.55
N GLN A 141 11.14 -6.35 -11.36
CA GLN A 141 12.08 -7.47 -11.45
C GLN A 141 11.83 -8.54 -10.36
N GLN A 142 11.55 -8.11 -9.13
CA GLN A 142 11.36 -9.04 -7.99
C GLN A 142 10.06 -9.85 -8.10
N ASN A 143 9.01 -9.32 -8.73
CA ASN A 143 7.68 -9.92 -8.76
C ASN A 143 7.20 -10.21 -10.19
N LEU A 144 8.15 -10.40 -11.12
CA LEU A 144 7.89 -10.48 -12.55
C LEU A 144 6.85 -11.56 -12.89
N LEU A 145 6.94 -12.75 -12.29
CA LEU A 145 6.02 -13.85 -12.58
C LEU A 145 4.56 -13.52 -12.21
N LEU A 146 4.33 -12.95 -11.03
CA LEU A 146 2.99 -12.56 -10.59
C LEU A 146 2.43 -11.46 -11.49
N LEU A 147 3.24 -10.45 -11.81
CA LEU A 147 2.84 -9.33 -12.66
C LEU A 147 2.55 -9.76 -14.10
N LEU A 148 3.36 -10.66 -14.67
CA LEU A 148 3.10 -11.28 -15.96
C LEU A 148 1.82 -12.11 -15.93
N GLY A 149 1.64 -12.95 -14.90
CA GLY A 149 0.43 -13.76 -14.75
C GLY A 149 -0.84 -12.91 -14.73
N VAL A 150 -0.85 -11.83 -13.96
CA VAL A 150 -1.97 -10.86 -13.92
C VAL A 150 -2.19 -10.22 -15.29
N THR A 151 -1.12 -9.74 -15.94
CA THR A 151 -1.21 -9.07 -17.25
C THR A 151 -1.75 -10.02 -18.34
N VAL A 152 -1.23 -11.24 -18.39
CA VAL A 152 -1.70 -12.28 -19.32
C VAL A 152 -3.16 -12.62 -19.07
N THR A 153 -3.59 -12.74 -17.81
CA THR A 153 -5.00 -13.01 -17.49
C THR A 153 -5.92 -11.88 -17.94
N ILE A 154 -5.55 -10.63 -17.70
CA ILE A 154 -6.33 -9.46 -18.14
C ILE A 154 -6.48 -9.46 -19.67
N ILE A 155 -5.38 -9.68 -20.38
CA ILE A 155 -5.35 -9.73 -21.85
C ILE A 155 -6.16 -10.93 -22.37
N ALA A 156 -5.97 -12.12 -21.78
CA ALA A 156 -6.68 -13.33 -22.18
C ALA A 156 -8.20 -13.17 -21.99
N VAL A 157 -8.64 -12.65 -20.83
CA VAL A 157 -10.07 -12.37 -20.58
C VAL A 157 -10.61 -11.38 -21.62
N SER A 158 -9.85 -10.34 -21.98
CA SER A 158 -10.23 -9.40 -23.03
C SER A 158 -10.47 -10.08 -24.38
N TYR A 159 -9.55 -10.97 -24.79
CA TYR A 159 -9.65 -11.68 -26.06
C TYR A 159 -10.75 -12.73 -26.05
N VAL A 160 -10.97 -13.43 -24.93
CA VAL A 160 -12.09 -14.37 -24.79
C VAL A 160 -13.42 -13.63 -24.96
N ILE A 161 -13.64 -12.51 -24.25
CA ILE A 161 -14.87 -11.72 -24.40
C ILE A 161 -15.03 -11.24 -25.84
N SER A 162 -13.97 -10.68 -26.43
CA SER A 162 -14.00 -10.19 -27.81
C SER A 162 -14.37 -11.30 -28.80
N PHE A 163 -13.79 -12.49 -28.64
CA PHE A 163 -14.07 -13.65 -29.50
C PHE A 163 -15.50 -14.18 -29.33
N LEU A 164 -16.02 -14.21 -28.10
CA LEU A 164 -17.39 -14.63 -27.81
C LEU A 164 -18.43 -13.73 -28.50
N PHE A 165 -18.20 -12.41 -28.55
CA PHE A 165 -19.09 -11.48 -29.25
C PHE A 165 -18.83 -11.39 -30.76
N MET A 166 -17.65 -11.79 -31.24
CA MET A 166 -17.29 -11.80 -32.67
C MET A 166 -18.12 -12.80 -33.49
N ILE A 167 -18.36 -14.01 -32.96
CA ILE A 167 -19.10 -15.07 -33.69
C ILE A 167 -20.53 -14.64 -34.05
N PRO A 168 -21.40 -14.23 -33.09
CA PRO A 168 -22.75 -13.79 -33.43
C PRO A 168 -22.76 -12.51 -34.26
N GLN A 169 -21.83 -11.57 -34.02
CA GLN A 169 -21.69 -10.36 -34.83
C GLN A 169 -21.46 -10.71 -36.31
N PHE A 170 -20.50 -11.60 -36.58
CA PHE A 170 -20.17 -12.02 -37.94
C PHE A 170 -21.34 -12.75 -38.62
N ALA A 171 -22.04 -13.63 -37.89
CA ALA A 171 -23.19 -14.34 -38.42
C ALA A 171 -24.35 -13.39 -38.80
N LEU A 172 -24.65 -12.41 -37.94
CA LEU A 172 -25.69 -11.40 -38.19
C LEU A 172 -25.34 -10.51 -39.40
N GLU A 173 -24.07 -10.14 -39.53
CA GLU A 173 -23.60 -9.32 -40.64
C GLU A 173 -23.71 -10.04 -41.99
N GLN A 174 -23.41 -11.35 -42.03
CA GLN A 174 -23.61 -12.18 -43.23
C GLN A 174 -25.08 -12.34 -43.64
N ASN A 175 -25.99 -12.33 -42.66
CA ASN A 175 -27.43 -12.40 -42.90
C ASN A 175 -28.04 -11.04 -43.32
N GLY A 176 -27.22 -9.99 -43.44
CA GLY A 176 -27.70 -8.64 -43.79
C GLY A 176 -28.33 -7.88 -42.64
N GLU A 177 -28.34 -8.43 -41.42
CA GLU A 177 -28.89 -7.82 -40.20
C GLU A 177 -27.86 -6.89 -39.54
N ARG A 178 -27.39 -5.89 -40.29
CA ARG A 178 -26.32 -4.97 -39.86
C ARG A 178 -26.63 -4.25 -38.56
N GLU A 179 -27.89 -3.87 -38.34
CA GLU A 179 -28.33 -3.21 -37.11
C GLU A 179 -28.19 -4.14 -35.89
N ALA A 180 -28.59 -5.40 -36.03
CA ALA A 180 -28.44 -6.39 -34.97
C ALA A 180 -26.97 -6.69 -34.67
N ALA A 181 -26.12 -6.79 -35.72
CA ALA A 181 -24.68 -6.98 -35.56
C ALA A 181 -24.02 -5.83 -34.77
N GLN A 182 -24.42 -4.58 -35.03
CA GLN A 182 -23.95 -3.41 -34.28
C GLN A 182 -24.40 -3.43 -32.82
N ILE A 183 -25.63 -3.85 -32.54
CA ILE A 183 -26.13 -4.00 -31.17
C ILE A 183 -25.31 -5.06 -30.41
N VAL A 184 -25.02 -6.19 -31.04
CA VAL A 184 -24.18 -7.25 -30.45
C VAL A 184 -22.75 -6.76 -30.18
N ASN A 185 -22.16 -6.02 -31.13
CA ASN A 185 -20.84 -5.42 -30.94
C ASN A 185 -20.83 -4.42 -29.77
N GLY A 186 -21.82 -3.52 -29.71
CA GLY A 186 -21.96 -2.54 -28.64
C GLY A 186 -22.14 -3.20 -27.27
N LEU A 187 -22.96 -4.24 -27.19
CA LEU A 187 -23.12 -5.03 -25.96
C LEU A 187 -21.80 -5.69 -25.55
N GLY A 188 -21.07 -6.28 -26.50
CA GLY A 188 -19.75 -6.87 -26.25
C GLY A 188 -18.74 -5.86 -25.74
N ALA A 189 -18.73 -4.65 -26.30
CA ALA A 189 -17.88 -3.55 -25.85
C ALA A 189 -18.22 -3.11 -24.42
N ILE A 190 -19.50 -3.00 -24.07
CA ILE A 190 -19.94 -2.64 -22.71
C ILE A 190 -19.53 -3.73 -21.71
N VAL A 191 -19.79 -5.00 -22.01
CA VAL A 191 -19.38 -6.13 -21.17
C VAL A 191 -17.87 -6.16 -20.98
N SER A 192 -17.11 -6.00 -22.06
CA SER A 192 -15.64 -5.93 -22.00
C SER A 192 -15.18 -4.78 -21.12
N ASN A 193 -15.71 -3.57 -21.28
CA ASN A 193 -15.35 -2.41 -20.45
C ASN A 193 -15.63 -2.65 -18.96
N VAL A 194 -16.80 -3.19 -18.63
CA VAL A 194 -17.18 -3.50 -17.23
C VAL A 194 -16.19 -4.50 -16.61
N VAL A 195 -15.86 -5.57 -17.33
CA VAL A 195 -14.89 -6.57 -16.86
C VAL A 195 -13.50 -5.96 -16.73
N GLN A 196 -13.07 -5.12 -17.68
CA GLN A 196 -11.76 -4.47 -17.62
C GLN A 196 -11.65 -3.46 -16.47
N ILE A 197 -12.70 -2.71 -16.17
CA ILE A 197 -12.73 -1.85 -14.98
C ILE A 197 -12.57 -2.71 -13.72
N PHE A 198 -13.33 -3.81 -13.60
CA PHE A 198 -13.26 -4.69 -12.44
C PHE A 198 -11.84 -5.28 -12.25
N LEU A 199 -11.24 -5.81 -13.31
CA LEU A 199 -9.88 -6.38 -13.25
C LEU A 199 -8.81 -5.30 -13.05
N GLY A 200 -8.99 -4.11 -13.64
CA GLY A 200 -8.11 -2.97 -13.43
C GLY A 200 -8.03 -2.54 -11.97
N ILE A 201 -9.15 -2.62 -11.23
CA ILE A 201 -9.17 -2.30 -9.79
C ILE A 201 -8.30 -3.30 -9.03
N GLY A 202 -8.46 -4.59 -9.30
CA GLY A 202 -7.63 -5.64 -8.69
C GLY A 202 -6.15 -5.49 -9.04
N GLN A 203 -5.84 -5.17 -10.30
CA GLN A 203 -4.47 -4.89 -10.73
C GLN A 203 -3.85 -3.71 -9.95
N ALA A 204 -4.61 -2.64 -9.74
CA ALA A 204 -4.18 -1.49 -8.97
C ALA A 204 -3.97 -1.85 -7.48
N GLN A 205 -4.86 -2.64 -6.88
CA GLN A 205 -4.68 -3.14 -5.52
C GLN A 205 -3.39 -3.96 -5.37
N ILE A 206 -3.12 -4.87 -6.30
CA ILE A 206 -1.87 -5.66 -6.32
C ILE A 206 -0.67 -4.72 -6.39
N ALA A 207 -0.66 -3.76 -7.32
CA ALA A 207 0.46 -2.84 -7.50
C ALA A 207 0.69 -1.96 -6.25
N LEU A 208 -0.37 -1.46 -5.62
CA LEU A 208 -0.30 -0.67 -4.39
C LEU A 208 0.21 -1.49 -3.21
N LYS A 209 -0.33 -2.70 -3.00
CA LYS A 209 0.14 -3.64 -1.96
C LYS A 209 1.63 -3.97 -2.16
N MET A 210 2.03 -4.27 -3.40
CA MET A 210 3.41 -4.59 -3.75
C MET A 210 4.36 -3.42 -3.48
N ALA A 211 3.96 -2.21 -3.86
CA ALA A 211 4.73 -1.00 -3.60
C ALA A 211 4.88 -0.69 -2.10
N ARG A 212 3.88 -1.06 -1.29
CA ARG A 212 3.92 -1.01 0.18
C ARG A 212 4.63 -2.19 0.84
N ARG A 213 5.20 -3.12 0.07
CA ARG A 213 5.83 -4.35 0.58
C ARG A 213 4.88 -5.23 1.40
N GLN A 214 3.59 -5.20 1.08
CA GLN A 214 2.59 -6.08 1.66
C GLN A 214 2.56 -7.40 0.88
N PRO A 215 2.18 -8.53 1.52
CA PRO A 215 2.02 -9.80 0.82
C PRO A 215 0.93 -9.67 -0.25
N THR A 216 1.30 -9.93 -1.50
CA THR A 216 0.40 -9.90 -2.66
C THR A 216 0.11 -11.30 -3.17
N GLN A 217 -1.15 -11.58 -3.44
CA GLN A 217 -1.58 -12.85 -4.01
C GLN A 217 -2.23 -12.66 -5.37
N TYR A 218 -2.22 -13.69 -6.20
CA TYR A 218 -2.88 -13.66 -7.50
C TYR A 218 -4.41 -13.45 -7.38
N THR A 219 -5.01 -13.96 -6.30
CA THR A 219 -6.45 -13.83 -6.01
C THR A 219 -6.89 -12.38 -5.73
N ASP A 220 -5.97 -11.50 -5.35
CA ASP A 220 -6.24 -10.07 -5.16
C ASP A 220 -6.77 -9.39 -6.44
N LEU A 221 -6.48 -9.98 -7.62
CA LEU A 221 -6.98 -9.49 -8.91
C LEU A 221 -8.52 -9.45 -8.98
N PHE A 222 -9.19 -10.32 -8.22
CA PHE A 222 -10.65 -10.42 -8.19
C PHE A 222 -11.27 -9.69 -6.98
N GLY A 223 -10.47 -8.93 -6.22
CA GLY A 223 -10.91 -8.18 -5.03
C GLY A 223 -11.59 -6.84 -5.29
N GLY A 224 -11.87 -6.49 -6.56
CA GLY A 224 -12.36 -5.16 -6.95
C GLY A 224 -13.83 -4.85 -6.66
N GLY A 225 -14.64 -5.85 -6.27
CA GLY A 225 -16.11 -5.75 -6.18
C GLY A 225 -16.64 -4.54 -5.38
N PRO A 226 -16.23 -4.35 -4.11
CA PRO A 226 -16.73 -3.25 -3.28
C PRO A 226 -16.38 -1.85 -3.79
N LEU A 227 -15.33 -1.74 -4.61
CA LEU A 227 -14.82 -0.49 -5.16
C LEU A 227 -15.33 -0.21 -6.58
N PHE A 228 -16.03 -1.16 -7.19
CA PHE A 228 -16.46 -1.06 -8.58
C PHE A 228 -17.34 0.18 -8.83
N LEU A 229 -18.38 0.40 -8.01
CA LEU A 229 -19.29 1.53 -8.17
C LEU A 229 -18.60 2.91 -7.96
N PRO A 230 -17.80 3.12 -6.89
CA PRO A 230 -17.01 4.34 -6.73
C PRO A 230 -16.08 4.62 -7.92
N VAL A 231 -15.35 3.60 -8.38
CA VAL A 231 -14.41 3.74 -9.51
C VAL A 231 -15.15 3.99 -10.81
N LEU A 232 -16.28 3.33 -11.05
CA LEU A 232 -17.12 3.59 -12.21
C LEU A 232 -17.64 5.03 -12.22
N GLY A 233 -18.16 5.52 -11.09
CA GLY A 233 -18.61 6.91 -10.96
C GLY A 233 -17.49 7.91 -11.20
N ALA A 234 -16.29 7.67 -10.66
CA ALA A 234 -15.12 8.49 -10.92
C ALA A 234 -14.66 8.42 -12.39
N SER A 235 -14.73 7.25 -13.02
CA SER A 235 -14.35 7.07 -14.42
C SER A 235 -15.31 7.79 -15.37
N ILE A 236 -16.62 7.79 -15.08
CA ILE A 236 -17.61 8.55 -15.85
C ILE A 236 -17.36 10.05 -15.71
N LEU A 237 -17.19 10.54 -14.48
CA LEU A 237 -16.93 11.97 -14.25
C LEU A 237 -15.61 12.43 -14.91
N GLY A 238 -14.54 11.66 -14.71
CA GLY A 238 -13.25 11.91 -15.35
C GLY A 238 -13.38 11.87 -16.87
N GLY A 239 -14.07 10.88 -17.41
CA GLY A 239 -14.33 10.75 -18.85
C GLY A 239 -15.06 11.97 -19.44
N ILE A 240 -16.12 12.46 -18.79
CA ILE A 240 -16.82 13.69 -19.21
C ILE A 240 -15.87 14.88 -19.16
N ALA A 241 -15.11 15.05 -18.09
CA ALA A 241 -14.22 16.18 -17.94
C ALA A 241 -13.05 16.15 -18.94
N PHE A 242 -12.49 14.98 -19.25
CA PHE A 242 -11.48 14.82 -20.30
C PHE A 242 -12.09 15.07 -21.69
N ALA A 243 -13.29 14.54 -21.97
CA ALA A 243 -13.97 14.78 -23.24
C ALA A 243 -14.24 16.28 -23.46
N LEU A 244 -14.75 16.98 -22.45
CA LEU A 244 -14.94 18.44 -22.49
C LEU A 244 -13.60 19.18 -22.60
N GLY A 245 -12.58 18.74 -21.87
CA GLY A 245 -11.23 19.29 -21.93
C GLY A 245 -10.69 19.27 -23.35
N PHE A 246 -10.67 18.09 -23.99
CA PHE A 246 -10.20 17.92 -25.36
C PHE A 246 -11.13 18.56 -26.41
N LEU A 247 -12.44 18.62 -26.15
CA LEU A 247 -13.41 19.30 -27.02
C LEU A 247 -13.19 20.80 -27.05
N LEU A 248 -12.90 21.42 -25.90
CA LEU A 248 -12.59 22.86 -25.84
C LEU A 248 -11.26 23.16 -26.52
N LEU A 249 -10.17 22.45 -26.17
CA LEU A 249 -8.84 22.54 -26.82
C LEU A 249 -7.93 21.36 -26.39
N ILE A 250 -6.87 21.07 -27.16
CA ILE A 250 -5.91 20.02 -26.80
C ILE A 250 -5.18 20.31 -25.46
N ILE A 251 -4.74 21.56 -25.26
CA ILE A 251 -3.97 21.98 -24.08
C ILE A 251 -4.72 21.73 -22.76
N PRO A 252 -5.96 22.21 -22.55
CA PRO A 252 -6.70 21.94 -21.31
C PRO A 252 -6.96 20.43 -21.10
N GLY A 253 -7.21 19.65 -22.16
CA GLY A 253 -7.32 18.20 -22.05
C GLY A 253 -6.05 17.53 -21.48
N VAL A 254 -4.88 17.91 -22.00
CA VAL A 254 -3.59 17.41 -21.51
C VAL A 254 -3.31 17.85 -20.08
N LEU A 255 -3.64 19.10 -19.72
CA LEU A 255 -3.48 19.59 -18.35
C LEU A 255 -4.35 18.82 -17.35
N LEU A 256 -5.59 18.50 -17.71
CA LEU A 256 -6.46 17.65 -16.88
C LEU A 256 -5.89 16.24 -16.73
N LEU A 257 -5.39 15.65 -17.81
CA LEU A 257 -4.77 14.32 -17.78
C LEU A 257 -3.57 14.30 -16.83
N LEU A 258 -2.67 15.28 -16.96
CA LEU A 258 -1.49 15.41 -16.10
C LEU A 258 -1.86 15.75 -14.65
N MET A 259 -2.90 16.55 -14.41
CA MET A 259 -3.28 16.96 -13.06
C MET A 259 -3.99 15.83 -12.31
N TRP A 260 -4.90 15.13 -12.99
CA TRP A 260 -5.80 14.18 -12.35
C TRP A 260 -5.36 12.73 -12.44
N TRP A 261 -4.28 12.36 -13.14
CA TRP A 261 -3.85 10.95 -13.24
C TRP A 261 -3.89 10.12 -11.93
N PRO A 262 -3.60 10.63 -10.70
CA PRO A 262 -3.64 9.79 -9.50
C PRO A 262 -5.05 9.55 -8.94
N TYR A 263 -6.10 10.18 -9.50
CA TYR A 263 -7.49 10.06 -9.03
C TYR A 263 -7.92 8.59 -8.90
N TYR A 264 -7.55 7.77 -9.88
CA TYR A 264 -7.89 6.37 -9.95
C TYR A 264 -7.32 5.60 -8.74
N TYR A 265 -6.06 5.84 -8.39
CA TYR A 265 -5.42 5.22 -7.23
C TYR A 265 -6.00 5.73 -5.91
N LEU A 266 -6.38 7.01 -5.82
CA LEU A 266 -7.02 7.56 -4.63
C LEU A 266 -8.36 6.89 -4.30
N VAL A 267 -9.18 6.62 -5.31
CA VAL A 267 -10.46 5.92 -5.13
C VAL A 267 -10.22 4.48 -4.69
N VAL A 268 -9.27 3.78 -5.33
CA VAL A 268 -8.96 2.37 -5.02
C VAL A 268 -8.35 2.21 -3.63
N ASP A 269 -7.41 3.09 -3.28
CA ASP A 269 -6.60 2.98 -2.08
C ASP A 269 -7.32 3.49 -0.82
N ARG A 270 -7.99 4.65 -0.95
CA ARG A 270 -8.59 5.35 0.20
C ARG A 270 -10.11 5.27 0.25
N LYS A 271 -10.75 4.63 -0.73
CA LYS A 271 -12.22 4.64 -0.85
C LYS A 271 -12.78 6.08 -0.84
N ALA A 272 -11.99 7.03 -1.34
CA ALA A 272 -12.35 8.44 -1.35
C ALA A 272 -13.61 8.66 -2.19
N GLY A 273 -14.41 9.65 -1.81
CA GLY A 273 -15.57 10.05 -2.61
C GLY A 273 -15.14 10.45 -4.03
N VAL A 274 -16.03 10.26 -5.00
CA VAL A 274 -15.74 10.54 -6.42
C VAL A 274 -15.16 11.95 -6.60
N ILE A 275 -15.86 13.00 -6.13
CA ILE A 275 -15.40 14.39 -6.26
C ILE A 275 -14.15 14.68 -5.42
N GLU A 276 -14.10 14.14 -4.21
CA GLU A 276 -12.98 14.32 -3.30
C GLU A 276 -11.68 13.80 -3.93
N SER A 277 -11.73 12.64 -4.59
CA SER A 277 -10.56 12.03 -5.24
C SER A 277 -9.92 12.95 -6.30
N PHE A 278 -10.70 13.70 -7.07
CA PHE A 278 -10.18 14.66 -8.05
C PHE A 278 -9.55 15.89 -7.38
N SER A 279 -10.16 16.39 -6.31
CA SER A 279 -9.63 17.53 -5.56
C SER A 279 -8.29 17.19 -4.88
N VAL A 280 -8.19 15.97 -4.35
CA VAL A 280 -6.97 15.46 -3.72
C VAL A 280 -5.93 15.13 -4.78
N ALA A 281 -6.33 14.55 -5.92
CA ALA A 281 -5.43 14.29 -7.05
C ALA A 281 -4.73 15.56 -7.53
N ALA A 282 -5.49 16.65 -7.68
CA ALA A 282 -4.92 17.94 -8.06
C ALA A 282 -3.89 18.44 -7.03
N LYS A 283 -4.15 18.28 -5.72
CA LYS A 283 -3.20 18.66 -4.65
C LYS A 283 -1.95 17.78 -4.62
N VAL A 284 -2.07 16.48 -4.88
CA VAL A 284 -0.93 15.54 -4.94
C VAL A 284 -0.02 15.87 -6.13
N THR A 285 -0.61 16.26 -7.26
CA THR A 285 0.14 16.62 -8.46
C THR A 285 0.73 18.04 -8.39
N GLN A 286 0.17 18.93 -7.57
CA GLN A 286 0.73 20.28 -7.35
C GLN A 286 2.19 20.18 -6.88
N GLY A 287 3.09 20.88 -7.58
CA GLY A 287 4.54 20.83 -7.33
C GLY A 287 5.28 19.70 -8.08
N ASN A 288 4.57 18.74 -8.66
CA ASN A 288 5.14 17.57 -9.35
C ASN A 288 4.83 17.54 -10.87
N TRP A 289 4.49 18.68 -11.48
CA TRP A 289 4.11 18.75 -12.90
C TRP A 289 5.16 18.15 -13.83
N GLY A 290 6.45 18.44 -13.60
CA GLY A 290 7.55 17.88 -14.39
C GLY A 290 7.65 16.37 -14.24
N THR A 291 7.53 15.86 -13.01
CA THR A 291 7.55 14.42 -12.74
C THR A 291 6.34 13.70 -13.34
N ALA A 292 5.14 14.26 -13.23
CA ALA A 292 3.93 13.71 -13.84
C ALA A 292 4.04 13.68 -15.37
N PHE A 293 4.60 14.74 -15.98
CA PHE A 293 4.86 14.79 -17.41
C PHE A 293 5.89 13.73 -17.85
N LEU A 294 7.00 13.60 -17.12
CA LEU A 294 8.01 12.58 -17.40
C LEU A 294 7.47 11.16 -17.20
N LEU A 295 6.63 10.94 -16.19
CA LEU A 295 5.97 9.66 -15.94
C LEU A 295 5.07 9.27 -17.12
N TRP A 296 4.26 10.21 -17.60
CA TRP A 296 3.46 10.02 -18.80
C TRP A 296 4.33 9.71 -20.03
N LEU A 297 5.35 10.52 -20.29
CA LEU A 297 6.26 10.34 -21.44
C LEU A 297 6.99 9.00 -21.39
N ALA A 298 7.49 8.62 -20.21
CA ALA A 298 8.16 7.34 -19.98
C ALA A 298 7.18 6.18 -20.22
N SER A 299 5.96 6.25 -19.71
CA SER A 299 4.95 5.21 -19.93
C SER A 299 4.63 5.00 -21.42
N VAL A 300 4.45 6.10 -22.17
CA VAL A 300 4.23 6.03 -23.62
C VAL A 300 5.44 5.43 -24.33
N GLY A 301 6.65 5.86 -24.00
CA GLY A 301 7.89 5.32 -24.58
C GLY A 301 8.06 3.82 -24.32
N ILE A 302 7.82 3.37 -23.08
CA ILE A 302 7.91 1.95 -22.68
C ILE A 302 6.89 1.11 -23.45
N MET A 303 5.66 1.59 -23.60
CA MET A 303 4.62 0.88 -24.35
C MET A 303 4.95 0.81 -25.86
N ILE A 304 5.46 1.90 -26.45
CA ILE A 304 5.91 1.92 -27.85
C ILE A 304 7.07 0.94 -28.08
N LEU A 305 8.06 0.94 -27.19
CA LEU A 305 9.18 -0.03 -27.25
C LEU A 305 8.68 -1.47 -27.09
N GLY A 306 7.70 -1.69 -26.21
CA GLY A 306 7.03 -2.99 -26.06
C GLY A 306 6.32 -3.44 -27.34
N CYS A 307 5.67 -2.52 -28.07
CA CYS A 307 5.07 -2.80 -29.37
C CYS A 307 6.12 -3.14 -30.43
N PHE A 308 7.24 -2.40 -30.49
CA PHE A 308 8.33 -2.69 -31.43
C PHE A 308 9.00 -4.05 -31.18
N ALA A 309 8.94 -4.56 -29.96
CA ALA A 309 9.33 -5.94 -29.63
C ALA A 309 8.21 -6.96 -29.99
N LEU A 310 7.72 -6.90 -31.23
CA LEU A 310 6.72 -7.80 -31.82
C LEU A 310 5.40 -7.91 -31.02
N CYS A 311 5.01 -6.84 -30.33
CA CYS A 311 3.89 -6.81 -29.37
C CYS A 311 4.02 -7.77 -28.16
N ILE A 312 4.93 -8.74 -28.18
CA ILE A 312 5.24 -9.61 -27.04
C ILE A 312 5.87 -8.79 -25.91
N GLY A 313 6.67 -7.77 -26.26
CA GLY A 313 7.24 -6.84 -25.28
C GLY A 313 6.20 -6.10 -24.44
N VAL A 314 4.96 -5.95 -24.93
CA VAL A 314 3.86 -5.33 -24.18
C VAL A 314 3.53 -6.09 -22.90
N LEU A 315 3.70 -7.43 -22.91
CA LEU A 315 3.48 -8.26 -21.71
C LEU A 315 4.40 -7.88 -20.56
N PHE A 316 5.62 -7.42 -20.86
CA PHE A 316 6.62 -6.97 -19.89
C PHE A 316 6.50 -5.48 -19.59
N ALA A 317 6.19 -4.68 -20.60
CA ALA A 317 6.05 -3.23 -20.52
C ALA A 317 4.83 -2.80 -19.69
N ALA A 318 3.66 -3.41 -19.92
CA ALA A 318 2.42 -3.07 -19.22
C ALA A 318 2.53 -3.14 -17.69
N PRO A 319 3.01 -4.24 -17.08
CA PRO A 319 3.17 -4.30 -15.63
C PRO A 319 4.21 -3.33 -15.09
N LEU A 320 5.26 -3.01 -15.85
CA LEU A 320 6.23 -1.98 -15.45
C LEU A 320 5.56 -0.61 -15.36
N VAL A 321 4.73 -0.26 -16.36
CA VAL A 321 3.95 0.98 -16.35
C VAL A 321 3.00 1.02 -15.16
N THR A 322 2.29 -0.07 -14.87
CA THR A 322 1.42 -0.15 -13.69
C THR A 322 2.19 0.10 -12.39
N MET A 323 3.40 -0.48 -12.25
CA MET A 323 4.25 -0.24 -11.07
C MET A 323 4.76 1.19 -10.99
N LEU A 324 5.13 1.81 -12.11
CA LEU A 324 5.57 3.21 -12.16
C LEU A 324 4.49 4.14 -11.61
N PHE A 325 3.25 4.00 -12.07
CA PHE A 325 2.14 4.84 -11.60
C PHE A 325 1.77 4.56 -10.15
N ALA A 326 1.75 3.29 -9.71
CA ALA A 326 1.45 2.95 -8.31
C ALA A 326 2.51 3.50 -7.34
N VAL A 327 3.80 3.37 -7.68
CA VAL A 327 4.91 3.90 -6.88
C VAL A 327 4.89 5.43 -6.88
N ALA A 328 4.70 6.06 -8.04
CA ALA A 328 4.61 7.51 -8.15
C ALA A 328 3.47 8.05 -7.27
N TYR A 329 2.31 7.39 -7.28
CA TYR A 329 1.17 7.80 -6.47
C TYR A 329 1.51 7.76 -4.98
N LEU A 330 2.11 6.66 -4.50
CA LEU A 330 2.44 6.52 -3.09
C LEU A 330 3.55 7.49 -2.64
N MET A 331 4.58 7.70 -3.46
CA MET A 331 5.68 8.63 -3.14
C MET A 331 5.19 10.08 -3.16
N MET A 332 4.45 10.49 -4.19
CA MET A 332 3.92 11.85 -4.32
C MET A 332 2.87 12.16 -3.26
N SER A 333 2.09 11.17 -2.82
CA SER A 333 1.12 11.33 -1.73
C SER A 333 1.77 11.29 -0.33
N GLY A 334 3.08 11.03 -0.23
CA GLY A 334 3.81 10.91 1.04
C GLY A 334 3.51 9.63 1.82
N LEU A 335 2.93 8.61 1.18
CA LEU A 335 2.53 7.34 1.80
C LEU A 335 3.68 6.33 1.90
N ILE A 336 4.73 6.50 1.08
CA ILE A 336 5.99 5.76 1.20
C ILE A 336 7.18 6.74 1.10
N PRO A 337 8.32 6.44 1.72
CA PRO A 337 9.48 7.32 1.67
C PRO A 337 10.04 7.43 0.24
N VAL A 338 10.54 8.63 -0.10
CA VAL A 338 11.15 8.94 -1.41
C VAL A 338 12.44 8.14 -1.64
N GLN A 339 13.12 7.73 -0.58
CA GLN A 339 14.28 6.85 -0.67
C GLN A 339 13.88 5.44 -0.20
N PRO A 340 13.65 4.49 -1.11
CA PRO A 340 13.88 3.09 -0.78
C PRO A 340 15.34 2.98 -0.35
N ALA A 341 15.63 2.31 0.77
CA ALA A 341 17.00 1.98 1.13
C ALA A 341 17.56 0.98 0.10
N TYR A 342 18.06 1.48 -1.03
CA TYR A 342 18.55 0.68 -2.16
C TYR A 342 19.69 -0.27 -1.73
N GLY A 343 20.38 0.01 -0.62
CA GLY A 343 21.47 -0.80 -0.06
C GLY A 343 21.06 -1.98 0.84
N GLN A 344 19.79 -2.14 1.21
CA GLN A 344 19.33 -3.28 2.06
C GLN A 344 18.67 -4.40 1.23
N LEU A 345 18.43 -4.18 -0.06
CA LEU A 345 17.65 -5.05 -0.93
C LEU A 345 18.40 -6.28 -1.45
N GLY A 346 19.72 -6.35 -1.22
CA GLY A 346 20.53 -7.55 -1.48
C GLY A 346 20.59 -8.56 -0.33
N GLN A 347 20.04 -8.25 0.86
CA GLN A 347 20.16 -9.10 2.05
C GLN A 347 18.93 -9.96 2.37
N PHE A 348 17.76 -9.68 1.77
CA PHE A 348 16.52 -10.40 2.08
C PHE A 348 16.26 -11.63 1.20
N GLY A 349 17.22 -12.03 0.36
CA GLY A 349 17.21 -13.30 -0.37
C GLY A 349 17.88 -14.46 0.38
N GLN A 350 18.31 -14.24 1.63
CA GLN A 350 18.86 -15.31 2.47
C GLN A 350 17.70 -16.13 3.05
N PRO A 351 17.66 -17.46 2.87
CA PRO A 351 16.69 -18.30 3.55
C PRO A 351 16.87 -18.09 5.06
N THR A 352 15.77 -17.81 5.77
CA THR A 352 15.76 -17.73 7.23
C THR A 352 16.43 -18.99 7.81
N PRO A 353 17.43 -18.87 8.70
CA PRO A 353 17.99 -20.05 9.35
C PRO A 353 16.86 -20.76 10.09
N LYS A 354 16.66 -22.03 9.74
CA LYS A 354 15.79 -22.93 10.50
C LYS A 354 16.45 -23.08 11.88
N TRP A 355 15.79 -22.57 12.91
CA TRP A 355 16.13 -22.89 14.30
C TRP A 355 15.53 -24.26 14.65
#